data_AF-A0A5N3W0V8-F1
#
_entry.id   AF-A0A5N3W0V8-F1
#
_cell.length_a   1.000
_cell.length_b   1.000
_cell.length_c   1.000
_cell.angle_alpha   90.00
_cell.angle_beta   90.00
_cell.angle_gamma   90.00
#
_symmetry.space_group_name_H-M   'P 1'
#
loop_
_entity.id
_entity.type
_entity.pdbx_description
1 polymer ?
#
loop_
_entity_poly.entity_id
_entity_poly.type
_entity_poly.pdbx_seq_one_letter_code
_entity_poly.pdbx_strand_id
1 'polypeptide(L)'
;YRYCKNKSYPKSPFCFCQSVPDAKISITDLGQKKAKVDEFLLCGHMVSDAYQQFSSKAWEAAHICANKYMVKSCGKDCFHIRVQLHPFYSDRLQTGMQDAFGEPQGTVSRVHTGQVTMSILTKLQNRKPFPGHLKIHISKNRGFTKFKADEFENTLAEKQFIPDGCGVKYIPNRGPQNKWWPLCS
;
A
#
# COMPACT_ATOMS: atom_id res chain seq x y z
N TYR A 1 -10.68 -19.39 -6.19
CA TYR A 1 -10.27 -17.98 -6.33
C TYR A 1 -8.80 -17.68 -6.13
N ARG A 2 -7.98 -18.61 -5.63
CA ARG A 2 -6.56 -18.31 -5.40
C ARG A 2 -5.80 -17.85 -6.65
N TYR A 3 -6.11 -18.39 -7.83
CA TYR A 3 -5.41 -18.11 -9.08
C TYR A 3 -6.19 -17.16 -9.99
N CYS A 4 -5.48 -16.27 -10.65
CA CYS A 4 -6.02 -15.36 -11.66
C CYS A 4 -6.22 -16.07 -13.00
N LYS A 5 -7.39 -16.69 -13.21
CA LYS A 5 -7.73 -17.35 -14.49
C LYS A 5 -8.58 -16.48 -15.43
N ASN A 6 -9.52 -15.73 -14.86
CA ASN A 6 -10.53 -15.00 -15.64
C ASN A 6 -10.06 -13.60 -16.00
N LYS A 7 -10.70 -13.00 -17.01
CA LYS A 7 -10.54 -11.56 -17.31
C LYS A 7 -10.90 -10.70 -16.10
N SER A 8 -10.39 -9.48 -16.08
CA SER A 8 -10.61 -8.53 -15.00
C SER A 8 -12.02 -7.94 -15.07
N TYR A 9 -12.79 -8.04 -13.99
CA TYR A 9 -14.14 -7.48 -13.88
C TYR A 9 -14.19 -6.40 -12.79
N PRO A 10 -13.88 -5.13 -13.11
CA PRO A 10 -14.02 -4.02 -12.17
C PRO A 10 -15.49 -3.66 -11.96
N LYS A 11 -15.79 -3.08 -10.79
CA LYS A 11 -17.08 -2.39 -10.56
C LYS A 11 -17.24 -1.31 -11.63
N SER A 12 -18.30 -1.40 -12.41
CA SER A 12 -18.54 -0.54 -13.57
C SER A 12 -20.04 -0.37 -13.83
N PRO A 13 -20.46 0.67 -14.58
CA PRO A 13 -21.87 0.94 -14.86
C PRO A 13 -22.57 -0.13 -15.69
N PHE A 14 -21.82 -1.03 -16.34
CA PHE A 14 -22.38 -2.15 -17.09
C PHE A 14 -23.29 -2.98 -16.19
N CYS A 15 -24.49 -3.31 -16.70
CA CYS A 15 -25.58 -3.99 -15.98
C CYS A 15 -25.09 -5.19 -15.14
N PHE A 16 -24.10 -5.92 -15.65
CA PHE A 16 -23.49 -7.08 -15.02
C PHE A 16 -22.60 -6.80 -13.79
N CYS A 17 -22.08 -5.58 -13.61
CA CYS A 17 -21.11 -5.21 -12.58
C CYS A 17 -21.64 -4.16 -11.59
N GLN A 18 -22.96 -3.91 -11.59
CA GLN A 18 -23.59 -2.94 -10.68
C GLN A 18 -23.72 -3.49 -9.25
N SER A 19 -24.15 -4.75 -9.10
CA SER A 19 -24.43 -5.39 -7.80
C SER A 19 -23.18 -5.88 -7.05
N VAL A 20 -22.00 -5.32 -7.35
CA VAL A 20 -20.75 -5.73 -6.68
C VAL A 20 -20.73 -5.17 -5.25
N PRO A 21 -20.61 -6.03 -4.22
CA PRO A 21 -20.56 -5.58 -2.84
C PRO A 21 -19.32 -4.71 -2.60
N ASP A 22 -19.43 -3.77 -1.67
CA ASP A 22 -18.31 -2.90 -1.35
C ASP A 22 -17.17 -3.69 -0.68
N ALA A 23 -15.95 -3.20 -0.89
CA ALA A 23 -14.77 -3.81 -0.31
C ALA A 23 -14.81 -3.78 1.21
N LYS A 24 -14.42 -4.90 1.84
CA LYS A 24 -14.38 -4.97 3.29
C LYS A 24 -13.33 -4.03 3.89
N ILE A 25 -12.22 -3.85 3.18
CA ILE A 25 -11.17 -2.89 3.55
C ILE A 25 -11.66 -1.50 3.17
N SER A 26 -12.05 -0.73 4.18
CA SER A 26 -12.40 0.69 4.01
C SER A 26 -11.23 1.62 4.37
N ILE A 27 -10.36 1.19 5.29
CA ILE A 27 -9.22 1.98 5.77
C ILE A 27 -7.92 1.34 5.28
N THR A 28 -7.21 2.04 4.41
CA THR A 28 -5.92 1.59 3.87
C THR A 28 -4.72 1.99 4.71
N ASP A 29 -4.87 3.06 5.48
CA ASP A 29 -3.78 3.72 6.19
C ASP A 29 -4.07 3.74 7.70
N LEU A 30 -3.14 3.20 8.49
CA LEU A 30 -3.22 3.14 9.95
C LEU A 30 -1.99 3.74 10.62
N GLY A 31 -2.12 3.99 11.92
CA GLY A 31 -1.09 4.64 12.73
C GLY A 31 -1.03 6.14 12.47
N GLN A 32 0.17 6.70 12.50
CA GLN A 32 0.39 8.14 12.32
C GLN A 32 0.46 8.54 10.84
N LYS A 33 -0.72 8.66 10.20
CA LYS A 33 -0.83 9.12 8.80
C LYS A 33 -0.34 10.55 8.53
N LYS A 34 -0.24 11.38 9.58
CA LYS A 34 0.20 12.77 9.50
C LYS A 34 1.68 12.96 9.83
N ALA A 35 2.39 11.89 10.15
CA ALA A 35 3.80 11.97 10.49
C ALA A 35 4.61 12.51 9.31
N LYS A 36 5.64 13.28 9.63
CA LYS A 36 6.59 13.78 8.65
C LYS A 36 7.53 12.68 8.18
N VAL A 37 8.08 12.83 6.98
CA VAL A 37 9.06 11.88 6.40
C VAL A 37 10.32 11.73 7.25
N ASP A 38 10.67 12.74 8.02
CA ASP A 38 11.85 12.70 8.88
C ASP A 38 11.68 11.81 10.12
N GLU A 39 10.44 11.64 10.60
CA GLU A 39 10.17 10.87 11.83
C GLU A 39 10.31 9.36 11.61
N PHE A 40 10.05 8.87 10.40
CA PHE A 40 10.08 7.45 10.07
C PHE A 40 11.18 7.13 9.06
N LEU A 41 12.23 6.46 9.55
CA LEU A 41 13.43 6.17 8.79
C LEU A 41 13.33 4.85 8.03
N LEU A 42 12.75 3.82 8.67
CA LEU A 42 12.74 2.45 8.15
C LEU A 42 11.41 2.13 7.48
N CYS A 43 11.50 1.45 6.33
CA CYS A 43 10.34 0.89 5.64
C CYS A 43 10.51 -0.63 5.45
N GLY A 44 9.51 -1.39 5.92
CA GLY A 44 9.36 -2.81 5.63
C GLY A 44 8.24 -3.03 4.62
N HIS A 45 8.54 -3.73 3.54
CA HIS A 45 7.58 -4.12 2.51
C HIS A 45 7.30 -5.61 2.60
N MET A 46 6.03 -5.96 2.55
CA MET A 46 5.59 -7.33 2.34
C MET A 46 5.34 -7.53 0.85
N VAL A 47 6.04 -8.48 0.24
CA VAL A 47 6.02 -8.72 -1.20
C VAL A 47 5.44 -10.10 -1.49
N SER A 48 4.62 -10.18 -2.54
CA SER A 48 4.07 -11.46 -2.98
C SER A 48 5.04 -12.19 -3.92
N ASP A 49 5.17 -13.50 -3.76
CA ASP A 49 6.08 -14.34 -4.56
C ASP A 49 5.41 -15.05 -5.73
N ALA A 50 4.09 -14.87 -5.88
CA ALA A 50 3.31 -15.59 -6.86
C ALA A 50 2.18 -14.72 -7.41
N TYR A 51 1.79 -15.00 -8.66
CA TYR A 51 0.61 -14.40 -9.26
C TYR A 51 -0.66 -15.01 -8.68
N GLN A 52 -1.35 -14.27 -7.81
CA GLN A 52 -2.52 -14.76 -7.08
C GLN A 52 -3.55 -13.68 -6.80
N GLN A 53 -4.71 -14.09 -6.32
CA GLN A 53 -5.76 -13.20 -5.83
C GLN A 53 -5.84 -13.23 -4.31
N PHE A 54 -5.98 -12.06 -3.71
CA PHE A 54 -6.30 -11.92 -2.29
C PHE A 54 -7.70 -11.35 -2.13
N SER A 55 -8.52 -12.03 -1.32
CA SER A 55 -9.84 -11.54 -0.93
C SER A 55 -9.73 -10.30 -0.05
N SER A 56 -10.67 -9.37 -0.19
CA SER A 56 -10.78 -8.20 0.68
C SER A 56 -10.94 -8.58 2.17
N LYS A 57 -11.61 -9.71 2.47
CA LYS A 57 -11.74 -10.23 3.84
C LYS A 57 -10.39 -10.69 4.42
N ALA A 58 -9.58 -11.37 3.60
CA ALA A 58 -8.26 -11.85 4.02
C ALA A 58 -7.32 -10.69 4.31
N TRP A 59 -7.37 -9.64 3.48
CA TRP A 59 -6.59 -8.43 3.71
C TRP A 59 -7.01 -7.65 4.94
N GLU A 60 -8.31 -7.53 5.21
CA GLU A 60 -8.81 -6.90 6.43
C GLU A 60 -8.28 -7.62 7.68
N ALA A 61 -8.32 -8.96 7.69
CA ALA A 61 -7.78 -9.75 8.79
C ALA A 61 -6.27 -9.57 8.96
N ALA A 62 -5.50 -9.58 7.86
CA ALA A 62 -4.06 -9.34 7.89
C ALA A 62 -3.73 -7.92 8.40
N HIS A 63 -4.49 -6.92 7.98
CA HIS A 63 -4.33 -5.53 8.39
C HIS A 63 -4.62 -5.32 9.88
N ILE A 64 -5.71 -5.90 10.39
CA ILE A 64 -6.05 -5.90 11.82
C ILE A 64 -4.96 -6.62 12.64
N CYS A 65 -4.47 -7.76 12.15
CA CYS A 65 -3.40 -8.52 12.80
C CYS A 65 -2.11 -7.70 12.91
N ALA A 66 -1.67 -7.07 11.80
CA ALA A 66 -0.50 -6.22 11.77
C ALA A 66 -0.64 -5.03 12.73
N ASN A 67 -1.79 -4.35 12.72
CA ASN A 67 -2.04 -3.24 13.64
C ASN A 67 -1.99 -3.67 15.11
N LYS A 68 -2.66 -4.78 15.47
CA LYS A 68 -2.64 -5.31 16.83
C LYS A 68 -1.21 -5.62 17.31
N TYR A 69 -0.40 -6.22 16.43
CA TYR A 69 1.00 -6.52 16.74
C TYR A 69 1.84 -5.26 16.94
N MET A 70 1.68 -4.26 16.07
CA MET A 70 2.45 -3.02 16.12
C MET A 70 2.06 -2.14 17.32
N VAL A 71 0.77 -2.03 17.63
CA VAL A 71 0.30 -1.31 18.83
C VAL A 71 0.87 -1.94 20.09
N LYS A 72 0.89 -3.27 20.19
CA LYS A 72 1.46 -3.99 21.34
C LYS A 72 2.98 -3.81 21.44
N SER A 73 3.68 -3.80 20.30
CA SER A 73 5.14 -3.86 20.28
C SER A 73 5.82 -2.49 20.41
N CYS A 74 5.21 -1.44 19.86
CA CYS A 74 5.84 -0.13 19.66
C CYS A 74 4.98 1.05 20.13
N GLY A 75 3.68 0.83 20.36
CA GLY A 75 2.71 1.90 20.63
C GLY A 75 2.09 2.49 19.36
N LYS A 76 0.89 3.07 19.48
CA LYS A 76 0.07 3.58 18.37
C LYS A 76 0.75 4.68 17.54
N ASP A 77 1.69 5.39 18.17
CA ASP A 77 2.34 6.59 17.63
C ASP A 77 3.70 6.31 16.95
N CYS A 78 4.11 5.06 16.89
CA CYS A 78 5.47 4.71 16.46
C CYS A 78 5.53 4.09 15.06
N PHE A 79 4.41 4.02 14.35
CA PHE A 79 4.34 3.41 13.03
C PHE A 79 3.30 4.05 12.12
N HIS A 80 3.49 3.84 10.82
CA HIS A 80 2.49 4.11 9.79
C HIS A 80 2.40 2.91 8.85
N ILE A 81 1.23 2.26 8.82
CA ILE A 81 0.94 1.10 7.96
C ILE A 81 0.12 1.59 6.78
N ARG A 82 0.50 1.16 5.58
CA ARG A 82 -0.24 1.39 4.35
C ARG A 82 -0.44 0.09 3.58
N VAL A 83 -1.68 -0.23 3.28
CA VAL A 83 -2.04 -1.27 2.32
C VAL A 83 -1.96 -0.65 0.92
N GLN A 84 -1.10 -1.19 0.05
CA GLN A 84 -0.93 -0.69 -1.32
C GLN A 84 -1.92 -1.32 -2.31
N LEU A 85 -2.49 -2.47 -1.96
CA LEU A 85 -3.46 -3.18 -2.79
C LEU A 85 -4.87 -2.66 -2.56
N HIS A 86 -5.54 -2.39 -3.67
CA HIS A 86 -6.94 -2.04 -3.70
C HIS A 86 -7.76 -3.19 -4.32
N PRO A 87 -8.80 -3.68 -3.64
CA PRO A 87 -9.67 -4.74 -4.18
C PRO A 87 -10.68 -4.16 -5.18
N PHE A 88 -10.26 -4.00 -6.43
CA PHE A 88 -11.12 -3.49 -7.51
C PHE A 88 -11.90 -4.57 -8.25
N TYR A 89 -11.43 -5.81 -8.21
CA TYR A 89 -11.98 -6.88 -9.03
C TYR A 89 -13.11 -7.58 -8.29
N SER A 90 -14.20 -7.87 -9.00
CA SER A 90 -15.26 -8.71 -8.49
C SER A 90 -14.95 -10.18 -8.71
N ASP A 91 -15.34 -10.97 -7.72
CA ASP A 91 -15.25 -12.41 -7.76
C ASP A 91 -16.65 -12.99 -7.89
N ARG A 92 -16.84 -13.85 -8.89
CA ARG A 92 -18.15 -14.36 -9.30
C ARG A 92 -18.22 -15.85 -9.04
N LEU A 93 -19.31 -16.31 -8.43
CA LEU A 93 -19.57 -17.72 -8.16
C LEU A 93 -20.85 -18.13 -8.86
N GLN A 94 -20.82 -19.27 -9.50
CA GLN A 94 -21.93 -19.80 -10.29
C GLN A 94 -22.78 -20.76 -9.44
N THR A 95 -24.10 -20.72 -9.65
CA THR A 95 -25.07 -21.61 -9.01
C THR A 95 -25.81 -22.41 -10.10
N GLY A 96 -25.23 -23.50 -10.59
CA GLY A 96 -25.78 -24.33 -11.69
C GLY A 96 -24.90 -24.34 -12.94
N MET A 97 -25.32 -24.95 -14.07
CA MET A 97 -24.52 -25.02 -15.31
C MET A 97 -25.11 -24.28 -16.52
N GLN A 98 -26.41 -23.98 -16.51
CA GLN A 98 -27.08 -23.23 -17.59
C GLN A 98 -26.96 -21.72 -17.35
N ASP A 99 -26.67 -20.93 -18.40
CA ASP A 99 -26.40 -19.48 -18.35
C ASP A 99 -25.42 -19.07 -17.25
N ALA A 100 -24.22 -19.65 -17.35
CA ALA A 100 -23.14 -19.74 -16.37
C ALA A 100 -22.48 -18.43 -15.88
N PHE A 101 -23.15 -17.28 -15.96
CA PHE A 101 -22.61 -16.00 -15.52
C PHE A 101 -22.95 -15.75 -14.04
N GLY A 102 -22.10 -16.27 -13.15
CA GLY A 102 -22.32 -16.26 -11.69
C GLY A 102 -22.47 -14.87 -11.07
N GLU A 103 -23.02 -14.77 -9.86
CA GLU A 103 -23.22 -13.49 -9.17
C GLU A 103 -21.94 -13.03 -8.45
N PRO A 104 -21.69 -11.70 -8.33
CA PRO A 104 -20.54 -11.17 -7.61
C PRO A 104 -20.70 -11.39 -6.09
N GLN A 105 -19.91 -12.29 -5.50
CA GLN A 105 -19.96 -12.57 -4.06
C GLN A 105 -19.01 -11.70 -3.23
N GLY A 106 -17.93 -11.21 -3.84
CA GLY A 106 -16.92 -10.48 -3.10
C GLY A 106 -15.96 -9.73 -4.00
N THR A 107 -15.12 -8.91 -3.37
CA THR A 107 -14.06 -8.16 -4.03
C THR A 107 -12.70 -8.79 -3.74
N VAL A 108 -11.87 -8.85 -4.77
CA VAL A 108 -10.53 -9.42 -4.73
C VAL A 108 -9.53 -8.42 -5.32
N SER A 109 -8.31 -8.48 -4.81
CA SER A 109 -7.14 -7.78 -5.34
C SER A 109 -6.28 -8.80 -6.07
N ARG A 110 -5.87 -8.48 -7.30
CA ARG A 110 -4.92 -9.30 -8.07
C ARG A 110 -3.52 -8.79 -7.81
N VAL A 111 -2.59 -9.70 -7.55
CA VAL A 111 -1.22 -9.35 -7.17
C VAL A 111 -0.26 -10.10 -8.06
N HIS A 112 0.68 -9.35 -8.64
CA HIS A 112 1.78 -9.88 -9.43
C HIS A 112 2.95 -10.33 -8.58
N THR A 113 3.73 -11.28 -9.09
CA THR A 113 5.00 -11.68 -8.49
C THR A 113 5.90 -10.46 -8.32
N GLY A 114 6.45 -10.26 -7.13
CA GLY A 114 7.29 -9.11 -6.79
C GLY A 114 6.51 -7.84 -6.44
N GLN A 115 5.18 -7.84 -6.51
CA GLN A 115 4.38 -6.67 -6.16
C GLN A 115 4.30 -6.48 -4.64
N VAL A 116 4.57 -5.25 -4.20
CA VAL A 116 4.45 -4.85 -2.80
C VAL A 116 2.97 -4.77 -2.43
N THR A 117 2.66 -5.32 -1.26
CA THR A 117 1.31 -5.57 -0.81
C THR A 117 0.95 -4.66 0.38
N MET A 118 1.69 -4.79 1.47
CA MET A 118 1.60 -3.92 2.64
C MET A 118 2.97 -3.32 2.91
N SER A 119 2.98 -2.06 3.34
CA SER A 119 4.20 -1.34 3.71
C SER A 119 4.04 -0.76 5.09
N ILE A 120 5.09 -0.86 5.89
CA ILE A 120 5.09 -0.41 7.28
C ILE A 120 6.30 0.48 7.48
N LEU A 121 6.04 1.69 7.97
CA LEU A 121 7.05 2.63 8.41
C LEU A 121 7.22 2.56 9.91
N THR A 122 8.47 2.56 10.35
CA THR A 122 8.83 2.53 11.77
C THR A 122 10.03 3.41 12.05
N LYS A 123 10.16 3.78 13.33
CA LYS A 123 11.37 4.39 13.90
C LYS A 123 12.48 3.34 14.00
N LEU A 124 13.75 3.78 13.92
CA LEU A 124 14.94 2.91 13.89
C LEU A 124 14.99 1.88 15.03
N GLN A 125 14.51 2.27 16.21
CA GLN A 125 14.54 1.47 17.44
C GLN A 125 13.66 0.20 17.38
N ASN A 126 12.70 0.15 16.44
CA ASN A 126 11.66 -0.88 16.40
C ASN A 126 11.86 -1.88 15.26
N ARG A 127 13.12 -2.20 14.92
CA ARG A 127 13.43 -3.23 13.91
C ARG A 127 13.17 -4.63 14.46
N LYS A 128 11.89 -5.00 14.58
CA LYS A 128 11.46 -6.36 14.92
C LYS A 128 11.05 -7.10 13.63
N PRO A 129 11.51 -8.34 13.42
CA PRO A 129 11.08 -9.13 12.28
C PRO A 129 9.58 -9.42 12.37
N PHE A 130 8.85 -9.26 11.25
CA PHE A 130 7.45 -9.64 11.21
C PHE A 130 7.32 -11.17 11.29
N PRO A 131 6.41 -11.69 12.13
CA PRO A 131 6.16 -13.13 12.18
C PRO A 131 5.46 -13.60 10.89
N GLY A 132 5.93 -14.70 10.29
CA GLY A 132 5.27 -15.39 9.17
C GLY A 132 6.21 -15.79 8.02
N HIS A 133 5.68 -16.55 7.06
CA HIS A 133 6.39 -17.07 5.88
C HIS A 133 6.20 -16.19 4.62
N LEU A 134 5.94 -14.89 4.78
CA LEU A 134 5.84 -13.96 3.66
C LEU A 134 7.21 -13.30 3.45
N LYS A 135 7.57 -13.02 2.18
CA LYS A 135 8.83 -12.35 1.86
C LYS A 135 8.77 -10.90 2.31
N ILE A 136 9.51 -10.60 3.38
CA ILE A 136 9.65 -9.27 3.94
C ILE A 136 10.94 -8.67 3.39
N HIS A 137 10.81 -7.56 2.69
CA HIS A 137 11.92 -6.78 2.19
C HIS A 137 12.07 -5.52 3.02
N ILE A 138 13.26 -5.30 3.58
CA ILE A 138 13.60 -4.01 4.19
C ILE A 138 14.05 -3.10 3.05
N SER A 139 13.33 -1.99 2.87
CA SER A 139 13.66 -1.02 1.84
C SER A 139 14.95 -0.28 2.20
N LYS A 140 15.74 0.05 1.17
CA LYS A 140 16.85 1.01 1.28
C LYS A 140 16.38 2.46 1.11
N ASN A 141 15.11 2.64 0.76
CA ASN A 141 14.53 3.96 0.54
C ASN A 141 14.12 4.60 1.86
N ARG A 142 14.10 5.93 1.87
CA ARG A 142 13.61 6.70 3.01
C ARG A 142 12.09 6.66 3.05
N GLY A 143 11.54 5.94 4.03
CA GLY A 143 10.10 5.87 4.23
C GLY A 143 9.34 5.36 2.99
N PHE A 144 8.25 6.06 2.62
CA PHE A 144 7.47 5.78 1.39
C PHE A 144 7.96 6.55 0.16
N THR A 145 9.13 7.18 0.24
CA THR A 145 9.69 7.93 -0.88
C THR A 145 10.40 7.01 -1.87
N LYS A 146 10.69 7.55 -3.06
CA LYS A 146 11.47 6.86 -4.10
C LYS A 146 12.97 7.00 -3.90
N PHE A 147 13.41 7.89 -2.99
CA PHE A 147 14.82 8.22 -2.77
C PHE A 147 15.47 7.23 -1.81
N LYS A 148 16.73 6.89 -2.05
CA LYS A 148 17.53 6.11 -1.10
C LYS A 148 17.80 6.93 0.17
N ALA A 149 17.95 6.27 1.30
CA ALA A 149 18.26 6.94 2.56
C ALA A 149 19.53 7.82 2.44
N ASP A 150 20.59 7.31 1.83
CA ASP A 150 21.87 8.02 1.67
C ASP A 150 21.75 9.27 0.78
N GLU A 151 21.01 9.14 -0.34
CA GLU A 151 20.79 10.24 -1.28
C GLU A 151 19.87 11.31 -0.67
N PHE A 152 18.95 10.90 0.20
CA PHE A 152 17.96 11.78 0.83
C PHE A 152 18.60 12.79 1.78
N GLU A 153 19.64 12.40 2.52
CA GLU A 153 20.34 13.31 3.43
C GLU A 153 21.10 14.41 2.66
N ASN A 154 21.76 14.05 1.56
CA ASN A 154 22.45 15.00 0.69
C ASN A 154 21.48 16.00 0.05
N THR A 155 20.35 15.51 -0.48
CA THR A 155 19.34 16.34 -1.14
C THR A 155 18.52 17.20 -0.16
N LEU A 156 18.39 16.78 1.10
CA LEU A 156 17.90 17.63 2.19
C LEU A 156 18.88 18.77 2.51
N ALA A 157 20.19 18.49 2.55
CA ALA A 157 21.20 19.53 2.76
C ALA A 157 21.21 20.56 1.63
N GLU A 158 20.97 20.13 0.40
CA GLU A 158 20.81 20.98 -0.79
C GLU A 158 19.45 21.73 -0.84
N LYS A 159 18.55 21.51 0.13
CA LYS A 159 17.19 22.09 0.22
C LYS A 159 16.33 21.87 -1.02
N GLN A 160 16.52 20.77 -1.76
CA GLN A 160 15.77 20.47 -2.99
C GLN A 160 14.40 19.80 -2.73
N PHE A 161 13.99 19.69 -1.47
CA PHE A 161 12.80 18.96 -1.05
C PHE A 161 11.80 19.83 -0.31
N ILE A 162 10.54 19.70 -0.73
CA ILE A 162 9.40 20.31 -0.05
C ILE A 162 8.67 19.20 0.73
N PRO A 163 8.54 19.32 2.06
CA PRO A 163 7.82 18.33 2.85
C PRO A 163 6.31 18.40 2.57
N ASP A 164 5.70 17.26 2.21
CA ASP A 164 4.26 17.11 1.97
C ASP A 164 3.67 16.03 2.90
N GLY A 165 3.74 16.28 4.20
CA GLY A 165 3.31 15.34 5.22
C GLY A 165 4.15 14.05 5.19
N CYS A 166 3.52 12.93 4.81
CA CYS A 166 4.18 11.62 4.70
C CYS A 166 4.99 11.47 3.40
N GLY A 167 4.84 12.39 2.45
CA GLY A 167 5.60 12.43 1.20
C GLY A 167 6.57 13.61 1.14
N VAL A 168 7.37 13.62 0.08
CA VAL A 168 8.24 14.73 -0.28
C VAL A 168 8.04 15.04 -1.76
N LYS A 169 7.90 16.32 -2.09
CA LYS A 169 8.01 16.81 -3.46
C LYS A 169 9.45 17.22 -3.73
N TYR A 170 9.99 16.69 -4.82
CA TYR A 170 11.26 17.12 -5.37
C TYR A 170 11.06 18.37 -6.21
N ILE A 171 11.94 19.36 -6.03
CA ILE A 171 11.98 20.55 -6.88
C ILE A 171 12.85 20.23 -8.10
N PRO A 172 12.27 20.07 -9.30
CA PRO A 172 13.05 19.82 -10.49
C PRO A 172 13.78 21.10 -10.93
N ASN A 173 14.99 20.97 -11.48
CA ASN A 173 15.73 22.09 -12.09
C ASN A 173 15.13 22.58 -13.43
N ARG A 174 13.91 22.16 -13.76
CA ARG A 174 13.21 22.49 -15.00
C ARG A 174 11.77 22.85 -14.70
N GLY A 175 11.33 24.00 -15.19
CA GLY A 175 9.94 24.45 -15.08
C GLY A 175 9.79 25.93 -15.42
N PRO A 176 8.55 26.43 -15.53
CA PRO A 176 8.28 27.85 -15.73
C PRO A 176 8.84 28.67 -14.56
N GLN A 177 9.66 29.67 -14.86
CA GLN A 177 10.47 30.41 -13.87
C GLN A 177 9.62 31.04 -12.75
N ASN A 178 8.44 31.56 -13.09
CA ASN A 178 7.50 32.17 -12.13
C ASN A 178 7.01 31.19 -11.04
N LYS A 179 6.93 29.89 -11.33
CA LYS A 179 6.52 28.87 -10.36
C LYS A 179 7.71 28.24 -9.64
N TRP A 180 8.90 28.32 -10.22
CA TRP A 180 10.11 27.68 -9.70
C TRP A 180 10.80 28.52 -8.63
N TRP A 181 10.96 29.83 -8.89
CA TRP A 181 11.64 30.74 -7.97
C TRP A 181 11.09 30.75 -6.53
N PRO A 182 9.76 30.76 -6.30
CA PRO A 182 9.20 30.73 -4.93
C PRO A 182 9.41 29.40 -4.20
N LEU A 183 9.71 28.32 -4.93
CA LEU A 183 9.94 26.99 -4.34
C LEU A 183 11.39 26.82 -3.89
N CYS A 184 12.32 27.55 -4.51
CA CYS A 184 13.75 27.52 -4.17
C CYS A 184 14.16 28.55 -3.11
N SER A 185 13.27 29.51 -2.79
CA SER A 185 13.49 30.57 -1.79
C SER A 185 13.16 30.05 -0.38
#